data_AF-A0A067N8Q7-F1
#
_entry.id   AF-A0A067N8Q7-F1
#
_cell.length_a   1.000
_cell.length_b   1.000
_cell.length_c   1.000
_cell.angle_alpha   90.00
_cell.angle_beta   90.00
_cell.angle_gamma   90.00
#
_symmetry.space_group_name_H-M   'P 1'
#
loop_
_entity.id
_entity.type
_entity.pdbx_description
1 polymer ?
#
loop_
_entity_poly.entity_id
_entity_poly.type
_entity_poly.pdbx_seq_one_letter_code
_entity_poly.pdbx_strand_id
1 'polypeptide(L)'
;MMDELRAQASAVGGTVLSVLGNHEWMNAIGDWRYVYPTEIKTFGSVSDRQKIISTGRIGRSWANNYTTAARLPLHPSLGKPNTPYPSHHVFEKDDGDDEEDIVVEGLSHSALSFVHGGLSPTYKQLSPFPSAINDIAASLLRKLQHRAQPPPHPPYPYPGLPPDSTRQEHELYDANGPLWYRGWAMDSEEKVCGDVDAVLKKTGTRRMIMGHTPDFTGIVSRCNGKIIIIDTGISHAYGGVLSALSIHYTLTPVAGKVWKEREVVSALYPDRQEVLVDEERVVVGDFKH
;
A
#
# COMPACT_ATOMS: atom_id res chain seq x y z
N MET A 1 3.56 -10.37 -17.90
CA MET A 1 4.07 -9.02 -17.59
C MET A 1 4.43 -8.85 -16.11
N MET A 2 3.50 -8.65 -15.15
CA MET A 2 3.90 -8.44 -13.74
C MET A 2 4.45 -9.69 -13.05
N ASP A 3 3.89 -10.87 -13.33
CA ASP A 3 4.42 -12.13 -12.78
C ASP A 3 5.81 -12.48 -13.33
N GLU A 4 6.07 -12.15 -14.59
CA GLU A 4 7.40 -12.28 -15.21
C GLU A 4 8.38 -11.29 -14.57
N LEU A 5 7.98 -10.03 -14.38
CA LEU A 5 8.82 -9.04 -13.72
C LEU A 5 9.15 -9.45 -12.28
N ARG A 6 8.20 -10.07 -11.57
CA ARG A 6 8.45 -10.60 -10.22
C ARG A 6 9.53 -11.69 -10.23
N ALA A 7 9.47 -12.62 -11.19
CA ALA A 7 10.49 -13.65 -11.35
C ALA A 7 11.86 -13.05 -11.74
N GLN A 8 11.87 -12.09 -12.68
CA GLN A 8 13.08 -11.40 -13.12
C GLN A 8 13.74 -10.60 -11.98
N ALA A 9 12.95 -9.86 -11.20
CA ALA A 9 13.45 -9.12 -10.05
C ALA A 9 14.08 -10.06 -9.02
N SER A 10 13.39 -11.16 -8.68
CA SER A 10 13.93 -12.14 -7.73
C SER A 10 15.24 -12.77 -8.22
N ALA A 11 15.39 -13.01 -9.53
CA ALA A 11 16.60 -13.60 -10.12
C ALA A 11 17.86 -12.71 -9.97
N VAL A 12 17.69 -11.41 -9.73
CA VAL A 12 18.78 -10.45 -9.52
C VAL A 12 18.83 -9.91 -8.08
N GLY A 13 18.16 -10.57 -7.14
CA GLY A 13 18.12 -10.16 -5.73
C GLY A 13 17.16 -9.00 -5.41
N GLY A 14 16.33 -8.60 -6.38
CA GLY A 14 15.26 -7.62 -6.20
C GLY A 14 13.95 -8.23 -5.73
N THR A 15 12.94 -7.40 -5.52
CA THR A 15 11.59 -7.84 -5.13
C THR A 15 10.54 -6.93 -5.78
N VAL A 16 9.45 -7.53 -6.24
CA VAL A 16 8.25 -6.80 -6.70
C VAL A 16 7.16 -6.99 -5.66
N LEU A 17 6.78 -5.91 -4.99
CA LEU A 17 5.61 -5.86 -4.11
C LEU A 17 4.45 -5.29 -4.91
N SER A 18 3.38 -6.06 -5.05
CA SER A 18 2.19 -5.64 -5.81
C SER A 18 1.05 -5.35 -4.86
N VAL A 19 0.47 -4.15 -4.99
CA VAL A 19 -0.66 -3.70 -4.17
C VAL A 19 -1.95 -3.76 -4.99
N LEU A 20 -3.02 -4.34 -4.43
CA LEU A 20 -4.34 -4.36 -5.06
C LEU A 20 -4.98 -2.97 -5.00
N GLY A 21 -5.41 -2.46 -6.15
CA GLY A 21 -6.18 -1.23 -6.26
C GLY A 21 -7.68 -1.49 -6.24
N ASN A 22 -8.46 -0.41 -6.15
CA ASN A 22 -9.92 -0.50 -6.17
C ASN A 22 -10.44 -1.17 -7.45
N HIS A 23 -9.75 -1.02 -8.60
CA HIS A 23 -10.12 -1.64 -9.86
C HIS A 23 -9.99 -3.18 -9.85
N GLU A 24 -8.97 -3.75 -9.19
CA GLU A 24 -8.89 -5.21 -9.00
C GLU A 24 -10.08 -5.72 -8.19
N TRP A 25 -10.45 -5.00 -7.13
CA TRP A 25 -11.60 -5.31 -6.29
C TRP A 25 -12.93 -5.17 -7.02
N MET A 26 -13.13 -4.08 -7.77
CA MET A 26 -14.31 -3.89 -8.62
C MET A 26 -14.47 -5.05 -9.60
N ASN A 27 -13.37 -5.48 -10.24
CA ASN A 27 -13.38 -6.63 -11.15
C ASN A 27 -13.77 -7.93 -10.44
N ALA A 28 -13.24 -8.20 -9.24
CA ALA A 28 -13.59 -9.37 -8.43
C ALA A 28 -15.06 -9.32 -7.94
N ILE A 29 -15.59 -8.11 -7.67
CA ILE A 29 -16.99 -7.86 -7.31
C ILE A 29 -17.93 -8.01 -8.52
N GLY A 30 -17.42 -8.01 -9.75
CA GLY A 30 -18.26 -7.99 -10.94
C GLY A 30 -18.79 -6.59 -11.29
N ASP A 31 -18.17 -5.55 -10.74
CA ASP A 31 -18.37 -4.17 -11.16
C ASP A 31 -17.39 -3.81 -12.29
N TRP A 32 -17.89 -3.88 -13.51
CA TRP A 32 -17.17 -3.74 -14.76
C TRP A 32 -17.49 -2.41 -15.46
N ARG A 33 -18.00 -1.40 -14.74
CA ARG A 33 -18.27 -0.05 -15.29
C ARG A 33 -17.08 0.58 -16.01
N TYR A 34 -15.86 0.22 -15.61
CA TYR A 34 -14.62 0.73 -16.21
C TYR A 34 -13.88 -0.31 -17.07
N VAL A 35 -14.49 -1.47 -17.33
CA VAL A 35 -13.93 -2.48 -18.23
C VAL A 35 -14.35 -2.13 -19.65
N TYR A 36 -13.38 -1.96 -20.55
CA TYR A 36 -13.69 -1.58 -21.92
C TYR A 36 -14.40 -2.74 -22.65
N PRO A 37 -15.46 -2.51 -23.46
CA PRO A 37 -16.25 -3.60 -24.04
C PRO A 37 -15.44 -4.59 -24.91
N THR A 38 -14.39 -4.13 -25.58
CA THR A 38 -13.54 -5.03 -26.39
C THR A 38 -12.63 -5.90 -25.54
N GLU A 39 -12.31 -5.51 -24.30
CA GLU A 39 -11.51 -6.31 -23.36
C GLU A 39 -12.24 -7.61 -23.03
N ILE A 40 -13.57 -7.58 -22.85
CA ILE A 40 -14.37 -8.78 -22.56
C ILE A 40 -14.20 -9.83 -23.67
N LYS A 41 -14.11 -9.39 -24.93
CA LYS A 41 -13.90 -10.28 -26.08
C LYS A 41 -12.55 -10.99 -26.05
N THR A 42 -11.52 -10.40 -25.44
CA THR A 42 -10.19 -11.02 -25.30
C THR A 42 -10.20 -12.25 -24.39
N PHE A 43 -11.22 -12.37 -23.52
CA PHE A 43 -11.45 -13.54 -22.68
C PHE A 43 -12.41 -14.56 -23.30
N GLY A 44 -12.99 -14.29 -24.47
CA GLY A 44 -13.97 -15.14 -25.14
C GLY A 44 -15.41 -14.87 -24.69
N SER A 45 -15.70 -15.02 -23.40
CA SER A 45 -17.04 -14.78 -22.83
C SER A 45 -16.99 -14.12 -21.45
N VAL A 46 -18.16 -13.64 -20.99
CA VAL A 46 -18.33 -13.13 -19.61
C VAL A 46 -17.96 -14.21 -18.58
N SER A 47 -18.42 -15.45 -18.80
CA SER A 47 -18.14 -16.56 -17.89
C SER A 47 -16.64 -16.91 -17.83
N ASP A 48 -15.97 -16.89 -18.98
CA ASP A 48 -14.53 -17.15 -19.06
C ASP A 48 -13.72 -16.05 -18.35
N ARG A 49 -14.10 -14.78 -18.53
CA ARG A 49 -13.48 -13.66 -17.80
C ARG A 49 -13.69 -13.78 -16.30
N GLN A 50 -14.92 -14.04 -15.86
CA GLN A 50 -15.23 -14.28 -14.45
C GLN A 50 -14.39 -15.42 -13.88
N LYS A 51 -14.28 -16.54 -14.60
CA LYS A 51 -13.45 -17.68 -14.18
C LYS A 51 -11.97 -17.32 -14.09
N ILE A 52 -11.43 -16.55 -15.04
CA ILE A 52 -10.01 -16.15 -15.03
C ILE A 52 -9.69 -15.21 -13.87
N ILE A 53 -10.59 -14.28 -13.55
CA ILE A 53 -10.46 -13.29 -12.47
C ILE A 53 -10.72 -13.90 -11.09
N SER A 54 -11.64 -14.86 -10.98
CA SER A 54 -11.98 -15.48 -9.70
C SER A 54 -10.95 -16.55 -9.30
N THR A 55 -11.02 -17.74 -9.90
CA THR A 55 -10.21 -18.90 -9.50
C THR A 55 -9.15 -19.28 -10.51
N GLY A 56 -9.14 -18.62 -11.68
CA GLY A 56 -8.16 -18.80 -12.74
C GLY A 56 -6.83 -18.08 -12.48
N ARG A 57 -6.03 -17.92 -13.53
CA ARG A 57 -4.64 -17.43 -13.40
C ARG A 57 -4.53 -16.05 -12.75
N ILE A 58 -5.42 -15.11 -13.07
CA ILE A 58 -5.36 -13.74 -12.56
C ILE A 58 -5.76 -13.73 -11.09
N GLY A 59 -6.90 -14.34 -10.76
CA GLY A 59 -7.36 -14.42 -9.38
C GLY A 59 -6.40 -15.13 -8.45
N ARG A 60 -5.79 -16.23 -8.89
CA ARG A 60 -4.74 -16.91 -8.12
C ARG A 60 -3.48 -16.06 -7.94
N SER A 61 -3.10 -15.27 -8.96
CA SER A 61 -1.96 -14.36 -8.82
C SER A 61 -2.27 -13.26 -7.79
N TRP A 62 -3.47 -12.65 -7.84
CA TRP A 62 -3.91 -11.68 -6.84
C TRP A 62 -3.92 -12.27 -5.43
N ALA A 63 -4.48 -13.47 -5.24
CA ALA A 63 -4.58 -14.11 -3.93
C ALA A 63 -3.21 -14.50 -3.33
N ASN A 64 -2.22 -14.84 -4.17
CA ASN A 64 -0.94 -15.38 -3.70
C ASN A 64 0.20 -14.36 -3.69
N ASN A 65 0.16 -13.35 -4.57
CA ASN A 65 1.31 -12.49 -4.86
C ASN A 65 1.05 -11.00 -4.62
N TYR A 66 -0.17 -10.62 -4.24
CA TYR A 66 -0.56 -9.23 -4.02
C TYR A 66 -1.05 -9.04 -2.59
N THR A 67 -0.87 -7.83 -2.07
CA THR A 67 -1.45 -7.39 -0.78
C THR A 67 -2.32 -6.17 -0.98
N THR A 68 -3.21 -5.85 -0.04
CA THR A 68 -4.00 -4.60 -0.09
C THR A 68 -3.24 -3.43 0.52
N ALA A 69 -2.41 -3.72 1.52
CA ALA A 69 -1.43 -2.78 2.06
C ALA A 69 -0.06 -3.45 2.11
N ALA A 70 1.01 -2.67 1.94
CA ALA A 70 2.37 -3.15 2.11
C ALA A 70 3.15 -2.28 3.08
N ARG A 71 4.01 -2.94 3.85
CA ARG A 71 5.02 -2.30 4.70
C ARG A 71 6.38 -2.73 4.19
N LEU A 72 7.23 -1.78 3.81
CA LEU A 72 8.60 -2.05 3.38
C LEU A 72 9.58 -1.51 4.42
N PRO A 73 10.13 -2.37 5.29
CA PRO A 73 11.22 -1.96 6.16
C PRO A 73 12.46 -1.58 5.33
N LEU A 74 13.11 -0.48 5.70
CA LEU A 74 14.32 0.04 5.03
C LEU A 74 15.61 -0.59 5.55
N HIS A 75 15.52 -1.37 6.63
CA HIS A 75 16.65 -2.08 7.21
C HIS A 75 16.28 -3.53 7.57
N PRO A 76 17.15 -4.53 7.35
CA PRO A 76 16.85 -5.94 7.63
C PRO A 76 16.47 -6.26 9.08
N SER A 77 16.96 -5.46 10.06
CA SER A 77 16.62 -5.63 11.48
C SER A 77 15.13 -5.50 11.78
N LEU A 78 14.40 -4.79 10.92
CA LEU A 78 12.96 -4.56 11.05
C LEU A 78 12.12 -5.64 10.35
N GLY A 79 12.78 -6.68 9.83
CA GLY A 79 12.16 -7.79 9.13
C GLY A 79 12.11 -7.64 7.61
N LYS A 80 11.47 -8.62 6.98
CA LYS A 80 11.25 -8.68 5.54
C LYS A 80 10.07 -7.74 5.16
N PRO A 81 9.85 -7.47 3.86
CA PRO A 81 8.62 -6.83 3.43
C PRO A 81 7.37 -7.50 4.05
N ASN A 82 6.44 -6.65 4.49
CA ASN A 82 5.19 -6.99 5.19
C ASN A 82 5.35 -7.61 6.59
N THR A 83 6.54 -7.55 7.21
CA THR A 83 6.67 -7.82 8.65
C THR A 83 5.75 -6.88 9.46
N PRO A 84 4.84 -7.41 10.30
CA PRO A 84 3.87 -6.61 11.04
C PRO A 84 4.50 -5.63 12.05
N TYR A 85 3.84 -4.49 12.23
CA TYR A 85 4.13 -3.50 13.27
C TYR A 85 2.87 -3.15 14.08
N PRO A 86 2.95 -3.07 15.42
CA PRO A 86 4.07 -3.51 16.23
C PRO A 86 4.29 -5.03 16.04
N SER A 87 5.54 -5.47 16.12
CA SER A 87 5.81 -6.91 16.15
C SER A 87 5.40 -7.44 17.53
N HIS A 88 4.93 -8.68 17.64
CA HIS A 88 4.57 -9.30 18.92
C HIS A 88 5.74 -9.39 19.94
N HIS A 89 6.94 -8.89 19.60
CA HIS A 89 8.10 -8.80 20.49
C HIS A 89 8.16 -7.53 21.33
N VAL A 90 7.11 -6.70 21.37
CA VAL A 90 6.99 -5.69 22.43
C VAL A 90 6.68 -6.44 23.73
N PHE A 91 7.73 -6.73 24.50
CA PHE A 91 7.61 -7.28 25.85
C PHE A 91 6.69 -6.37 26.66
N GLU A 92 5.54 -6.88 27.12
CA GLU A 92 4.85 -6.31 28.26
C GLU A 92 5.84 -6.36 29.43
N LYS A 93 6.39 -5.21 29.81
CA LYS A 93 6.97 -5.07 31.14
C LYS A 93 5.80 -5.02 32.11
N ASP A 94 5.67 -6.08 32.89
CA ASP A 94 4.84 -6.11 34.09
C ASP A 94 5.41 -5.10 35.10
N ASP A 95 4.48 -4.43 35.79
CA ASP A 95 4.64 -3.58 36.97
C ASP A 95 5.27 -2.18 36.86
N GLY A 96 4.39 -1.19 37.12
CA GLY A 96 4.71 -0.03 37.96
C GLY A 96 5.02 1.25 37.20
N ASP A 97 4.18 2.27 37.45
CA ASP A 97 4.39 3.70 37.23
C ASP A 97 5.71 4.11 36.57
N ASP A 98 5.64 4.60 35.34
CA ASP A 98 6.28 5.82 34.84
C ASP A 98 6.06 5.90 33.32
N GLU A 99 6.08 7.12 32.78
CA GLU A 99 5.80 7.50 31.38
C GLU A 99 6.19 6.42 30.35
N GLU A 100 5.32 6.14 29.37
CA GLU A 100 5.58 5.29 28.21
C GLU A 100 6.80 5.83 27.43
N ASP A 101 8.00 5.53 27.90
CA ASP A 101 9.22 5.49 27.12
C ASP A 101 9.06 4.30 26.17
N ILE A 102 8.28 4.52 25.11
CA ILE A 102 8.47 3.79 23.86
C ILE A 102 9.95 3.98 23.59
N VAL A 103 10.75 2.95 23.84
CA VAL A 103 12.13 2.89 23.36
C VAL A 103 11.97 3.04 21.86
N VAL A 104 12.17 4.25 21.36
CA VAL A 104 12.25 4.52 19.94
C VAL A 104 13.54 3.82 19.55
N GLU A 105 13.45 2.52 19.26
CA GLU A 105 14.49 1.82 18.52
C GLU A 105 14.79 2.74 17.35
N GLY A 106 16.06 3.11 17.16
CA GLY A 106 16.44 4.21 16.27
C GLY A 106 15.86 4.11 14.84
N LEU A 107 15.48 2.89 14.44
CA LEU A 107 14.90 2.54 13.16
C LEU A 107 13.41 2.09 13.21
N SER A 108 12.72 2.16 14.34
CA SER A 108 11.31 1.69 14.50
C SER A 108 10.35 2.20 13.43
N HIS A 109 10.59 3.42 12.92
CA HIS A 109 9.81 4.05 11.85
C HIS A 109 10.52 4.06 10.49
N SER A 110 11.69 3.42 10.36
CA SER A 110 12.42 3.28 9.09
C SER A 110 11.78 2.21 8.20
N ALA A 111 10.51 2.42 7.89
CA ALA A 111 9.73 1.63 6.95
C ALA A 111 8.80 2.55 6.14
N LEU A 112 8.39 2.09 4.97
CA LEU A 112 7.46 2.79 4.10
C LEU A 112 6.12 2.04 4.08
N SER A 113 5.00 2.76 4.06
CA SER A 113 3.69 2.16 3.78
C SER A 113 3.28 2.43 2.34
N PHE A 114 2.71 1.41 1.69
CA PHE A 114 2.11 1.50 0.37
C PHE A 114 0.67 1.01 0.42
N VAL A 115 -0.24 1.79 -0.14
CA VAL A 115 -1.67 1.45 -0.25
C VAL A 115 -2.25 2.14 -1.48
N HIS A 116 -3.33 1.61 -2.07
CA HIS A 116 -3.89 2.22 -3.27
C HIS A 116 -4.53 3.60 -3.01
N GLY A 117 -5.51 3.68 -2.11
CA GLY A 117 -6.21 4.93 -1.77
C GLY A 117 -5.47 5.74 -0.72
N GLY A 118 -5.43 5.21 0.50
CA GLY A 118 -4.80 5.87 1.63
C GLY A 118 -5.19 5.26 2.97
N LEU A 119 -4.38 5.45 4.01
CA LEU A 119 -4.69 4.96 5.34
C LEU A 119 -5.46 6.03 6.13
N SER A 120 -6.79 6.00 6.09
CA SER A 120 -7.61 6.99 6.78
C SER A 120 -7.34 7.02 8.29
N PRO A 121 -7.23 8.19 8.93
CA PRO A 121 -7.10 8.30 10.39
C PRO A 121 -8.23 7.60 11.17
N THR A 122 -9.41 7.44 10.55
CA THR A 122 -10.59 6.82 11.15
C THR A 122 -10.73 5.33 10.85
N TYR A 123 -9.87 4.76 9.99
CA TYR A 123 -9.87 3.33 9.71
C TYR A 123 -9.37 2.56 10.94
N LYS A 124 -10.14 1.56 11.39
CA LYS A 124 -9.93 0.93 12.69
C LYS A 124 -8.83 -0.12 12.68
N GLN A 125 -8.62 -0.78 11.54
CA GLN A 125 -7.73 -1.93 11.42
C GLN A 125 -6.34 -1.53 10.88
N LEU A 126 -5.83 -0.39 11.34
CA LEU A 126 -4.48 0.09 11.01
C LEU A 126 -3.36 -0.67 11.74
N SER A 127 -3.67 -1.45 12.77
CA SER A 127 -2.67 -2.19 13.56
C SER A 127 -3.18 -3.60 13.89
N PRO A 128 -2.31 -4.63 13.86
CA PRO A 128 -0.93 -4.58 13.37
C PRO A 128 -0.84 -4.34 11.85
N PHE A 129 0.01 -3.41 11.42
CA PHE A 129 0.20 -3.04 10.02
C PHE A 129 1.33 -3.87 9.37
N PRO A 130 1.15 -4.45 8.18
CA PRO A 130 -0.04 -4.39 7.32
C PRO A 130 -0.96 -5.62 7.47
N SER A 131 -0.67 -6.54 8.39
CA SER A 131 -1.35 -7.84 8.47
C SER A 131 -2.84 -7.73 8.75
N ALA A 132 -3.27 -6.83 9.65
CA ALA A 132 -4.69 -6.65 9.94
C ALA A 132 -5.52 -6.34 8.69
N ILE A 133 -5.03 -5.43 7.83
CA ILE A 133 -5.66 -5.10 6.55
C ILE A 133 -5.64 -6.29 5.59
N ASN A 134 -4.47 -6.94 5.48
CA ASN A 134 -4.27 -8.01 4.51
C ASN A 134 -5.04 -9.29 4.86
N ASP A 135 -5.27 -9.58 6.13
CA ASP A 135 -6.05 -10.74 6.58
C ASP A 135 -7.54 -10.56 6.23
N ILE A 136 -8.08 -9.34 6.45
CA ILE A 136 -9.45 -8.98 6.05
C ILE A 136 -9.59 -9.04 4.53
N ALA A 137 -8.61 -8.50 3.81
CA ALA A 137 -8.56 -8.56 2.35
C ALA A 137 -8.51 -10.00 1.84
N ALA A 138 -7.66 -10.87 2.40
CA ALA A 138 -7.57 -12.26 2.00
C ALA A 138 -8.89 -13.01 2.24
N SER A 139 -9.58 -12.73 3.36
CA SER A 139 -10.91 -13.27 3.65
C SER A 139 -11.93 -12.83 2.60
N LEU A 140 -12.06 -11.52 2.35
CA LEU A 140 -13.04 -10.99 1.39
C LEU A 140 -12.77 -11.46 -0.03
N LEU A 141 -11.51 -11.43 -0.48
CA LEU A 141 -11.13 -11.89 -1.81
C LEU A 141 -11.48 -13.36 -1.99
N ARG A 142 -11.22 -14.21 -0.98
CA ARG A 142 -11.61 -15.63 -1.02
C ARG A 142 -13.12 -15.80 -1.21
N LYS A 143 -13.95 -15.05 -0.48
CA LYS A 143 -15.41 -15.09 -0.63
C LYS A 143 -15.84 -14.66 -2.04
N LEU A 144 -15.27 -13.58 -2.56
CA LEU A 144 -15.53 -13.10 -3.92
C LEU A 144 -15.11 -14.12 -5.00
N GLN A 145 -14.01 -14.82 -4.79
CA GLN A 145 -13.51 -15.83 -5.74
C GLN A 145 -14.37 -17.10 -5.77
N HIS A 146 -14.99 -17.47 -4.65
CA HIS A 146 -15.69 -18.76 -4.51
C HIS A 146 -17.22 -18.65 -4.51
N ARG A 147 -17.79 -17.44 -4.49
CA ARG A 147 -19.24 -17.27 -4.66
C ARG A 147 -19.70 -17.67 -6.06
N ALA A 148 -20.99 -17.99 -6.18
CA ALA A 148 -21.65 -18.01 -7.47
C ALA A 148 -21.54 -16.62 -8.11
N GLN A 149 -20.89 -16.54 -9.28
CA GLN A 149 -20.59 -15.25 -9.90
C GLN A 149 -21.87 -14.62 -10.47
N PRO A 150 -22.30 -13.45 -9.98
CA PRO A 150 -23.48 -12.77 -10.49
C PRO A 150 -23.21 -12.18 -11.88
N PRO A 151 -24.25 -11.88 -12.68
CA PRO A 151 -24.09 -11.09 -13.89
C PRO A 151 -23.38 -9.76 -13.60
N PRO A 152 -22.38 -9.36 -14.40
CA PRO A 152 -21.57 -8.18 -14.11
C PRO A 152 -22.33 -6.86 -14.36
N HIS A 153 -22.07 -5.85 -13.55
CA HIS A 153 -22.58 -4.50 -13.74
C HIS A 153 -21.63 -3.69 -14.64
N PRO A 154 -22.07 -2.90 -15.62
CA PRO A 154 -23.40 -2.81 -16.24
C PRO A 154 -23.61 -3.88 -17.33
N PRO A 155 -24.86 -4.16 -17.77
CA PRO A 155 -26.10 -3.44 -17.49
C PRO A 155 -26.87 -3.94 -16.26
N TYR A 156 -26.43 -5.03 -15.63
CA TYR A 156 -27.10 -5.60 -14.46
C TYR A 156 -26.90 -4.71 -13.22
N PRO A 157 -27.73 -4.83 -12.17
CA PRO A 157 -27.53 -4.10 -10.92
C PRO A 157 -26.15 -4.34 -10.31
N TYR A 158 -25.65 -3.38 -9.53
CA TYR A 158 -24.38 -3.51 -8.82
C TYR A 158 -24.40 -4.77 -7.90
N PRO A 159 -23.47 -5.72 -8.07
CA PRO A 159 -23.55 -7.00 -7.35
C PRO A 159 -23.30 -6.90 -5.85
N GLY A 160 -22.52 -5.91 -5.41
CA GLY A 160 -22.13 -5.76 -4.01
C GLY A 160 -21.18 -6.85 -3.50
N LEU A 161 -20.85 -6.73 -2.21
CA LEU A 161 -20.07 -7.73 -1.49
C LEU A 161 -20.93 -8.98 -1.19
N PRO A 162 -20.31 -10.15 -0.94
CA PRO A 162 -21.01 -11.36 -0.52
C PRO A 162 -21.95 -11.11 0.68
N PRO A 163 -23.14 -11.75 0.76
CA PRO A 163 -24.08 -11.53 1.86
C PRO A 163 -23.55 -11.87 3.25
N ASP A 164 -22.58 -12.77 3.33
CA ASP A 164 -21.87 -13.19 4.56
C ASP A 164 -20.61 -12.35 4.84
N SER A 165 -20.48 -11.17 4.21
CA SER A 165 -19.35 -10.27 4.47
C SER A 165 -19.41 -9.71 5.88
N THR A 166 -18.26 -9.67 6.55
CA THR A 166 -18.16 -9.12 7.90
C THR A 166 -18.18 -7.59 7.86
N ARG A 167 -18.44 -6.98 9.02
CA ARG A 167 -18.34 -5.52 9.15
C ARG A 167 -16.97 -4.99 8.73
N GLN A 168 -15.87 -5.67 9.11
CA GLN A 168 -14.53 -5.23 8.74
C GLN A 168 -14.29 -5.33 7.22
N GLU A 169 -14.86 -6.34 6.55
CA GLU A 169 -14.77 -6.47 5.10
C GLU A 169 -15.57 -5.36 4.37
N HIS A 170 -16.70 -4.95 4.92
CA HIS A 170 -17.41 -3.75 4.45
C HIS A 170 -16.59 -2.47 4.68
N GLU A 171 -16.00 -2.29 5.86
CA GLU A 171 -15.14 -1.14 6.19
C GLU A 171 -13.88 -1.09 5.30
N LEU A 172 -13.33 -2.25 4.90
CA LEU A 172 -12.19 -2.33 3.98
C LEU A 172 -12.51 -1.72 2.59
N TYR A 173 -13.71 -1.96 2.07
CA TYR A 173 -14.14 -1.50 0.75
C TYR A 173 -14.88 -0.16 0.77
N ASP A 174 -15.19 0.37 1.95
CA ASP A 174 -15.87 1.66 2.11
C ASP A 174 -15.01 2.85 1.63
N ALA A 175 -15.63 4.03 1.49
CA ALA A 175 -14.96 5.27 1.11
C ALA A 175 -13.80 5.67 2.06
N ASN A 176 -13.89 5.31 3.34
CA ASN A 176 -12.79 5.51 4.31
C ASN A 176 -11.80 4.34 4.38
N GLY A 177 -12.05 3.27 3.64
CA GLY A 177 -11.18 2.11 3.55
C GLY A 177 -9.92 2.36 2.72
N PRO A 178 -8.91 1.48 2.82
CA PRO A 178 -7.61 1.64 2.17
C PRO A 178 -7.68 1.73 0.64
N LEU A 179 -8.76 1.25 0.03
CA LEU A 179 -8.92 1.21 -1.43
C LEU A 179 -9.44 2.51 -2.02
N TRP A 180 -10.15 3.33 -1.25
CA TRP A 180 -10.93 4.46 -1.79
C TRP A 180 -10.65 5.80 -1.10
N TYR A 181 -10.00 5.79 0.06
CA TYR A 181 -9.78 7.03 0.82
C TYR A 181 -8.96 8.05 0.02
N ARG A 182 -9.44 9.30 -0.03
CA ARG A 182 -8.83 10.41 -0.79
C ARG A 182 -8.36 11.58 0.07
N GLY A 183 -8.62 11.57 1.37
CA GLY A 183 -8.39 12.73 2.23
C GLY A 183 -6.94 13.22 2.21
N TRP A 184 -5.96 12.31 2.13
CA TRP A 184 -4.54 12.68 2.01
C TRP A 184 -4.19 13.50 0.77
N ALA A 185 -4.96 13.36 -0.32
CA ALA A 185 -4.79 14.12 -1.54
C ALA A 185 -5.69 15.37 -1.60
N MET A 186 -6.89 15.30 -1.04
CA MET A 186 -7.94 16.33 -1.23
C MET A 186 -8.09 17.30 -0.06
N ASP A 187 -7.78 16.90 1.18
CA ASP A 187 -7.95 17.75 2.35
C ASP A 187 -6.84 18.81 2.45
N SER A 188 -7.09 19.87 3.23
CA SER A 188 -6.14 20.98 3.43
C SER A 188 -4.82 20.51 4.06
N GLU A 189 -3.73 21.23 3.77
CA GLU A 189 -2.39 20.94 4.32
C GLU A 189 -2.40 20.93 5.86
N GLU A 190 -3.08 21.89 6.48
CA GLU A 190 -3.25 21.97 7.94
C GLU A 190 -3.85 20.68 8.51
N LYS A 191 -4.93 20.18 7.89
CA LYS A 191 -5.60 18.97 8.35
C LYS A 191 -4.70 17.74 8.17
N VAL A 192 -4.18 17.52 6.98
CA VAL A 192 -3.41 16.30 6.71
C VAL A 192 -2.10 16.27 7.50
N CYS A 193 -1.45 17.41 7.69
CA CYS A 193 -0.21 17.48 8.46
C CYS A 193 -0.46 17.38 9.97
N GLY A 194 -1.64 17.74 10.46
CA GLY A 194 -2.07 17.48 11.84
C GLY A 194 -2.40 16.01 12.11
N ASP A 195 -2.91 15.28 11.12
CA ASP A 195 -3.38 13.89 11.29
C ASP A 195 -2.30 12.84 11.01
N VAL A 196 -1.35 13.11 10.11
CA VAL A 196 -0.44 12.09 9.54
C VAL A 196 0.41 11.37 10.57
N ASP A 197 0.91 12.09 11.58
CA ASP A 197 1.85 11.53 12.57
C ASP A 197 1.21 10.42 13.41
N ALA A 198 -0.09 10.54 13.72
CA ALA A 198 -0.82 9.50 14.43
C ALA A 198 -0.94 8.21 13.61
N VAL A 199 -1.08 8.31 12.29
CA VAL A 199 -1.18 7.15 11.39
C VAL A 199 0.20 6.51 11.16
N LEU A 200 1.23 7.33 10.97
CA LEU A 200 2.61 6.85 10.85
C LEU A 200 3.07 6.12 12.12
N LYS A 201 2.74 6.65 13.31
CA LYS A 201 3.00 5.99 14.60
C LYS A 201 2.31 4.63 14.71
N LYS A 202 1.02 4.54 14.35
CA LYS A 202 0.25 3.28 14.39
C LYS A 202 0.81 2.21 13.45
N THR A 203 1.36 2.63 12.32
CA THR A 203 1.87 1.72 11.27
C THR A 203 3.37 1.44 11.35
N GLY A 204 4.10 2.18 12.20
CA GLY A 204 5.55 2.10 12.31
C GLY A 204 6.23 2.39 10.99
N THR A 205 5.79 3.46 10.32
CA THR A 205 6.32 3.90 9.03
C THR A 205 6.72 5.38 9.07
N ARG A 206 7.66 5.77 8.20
CA ARG A 206 8.11 7.15 8.03
C ARG A 206 7.28 7.89 7.00
N ARG A 207 6.82 7.17 5.98
CA ARG A 207 6.08 7.73 4.85
C ARG A 207 4.90 6.86 4.49
N MET A 208 3.84 7.53 4.06
CA MET A 208 2.68 6.95 3.43
C MET A 208 2.69 7.27 1.95
N ILE A 209 2.75 6.23 1.14
CA ILE A 209 2.84 6.31 -0.32
C ILE A 209 1.55 5.72 -0.90
N MET A 210 0.85 6.49 -1.73
CA MET A 210 -0.44 6.08 -2.27
C MET A 210 -0.73 6.60 -3.68
N GLY A 211 -1.74 6.03 -4.33
CA GLY A 211 -2.23 6.45 -5.64
C GLY A 211 -3.68 6.92 -5.59
N HIS A 212 -4.51 6.41 -6.51
CA HIS A 212 -5.99 6.53 -6.57
C HIS A 212 -6.56 7.92 -6.88
N THR A 213 -5.94 8.97 -6.34
CA THR A 213 -6.29 10.36 -6.59
C THR A 213 -5.24 10.97 -7.49
N PRO A 214 -5.47 11.00 -8.81
CA PRO A 214 -4.43 11.38 -9.75
C PRO A 214 -4.14 12.87 -9.67
N ASP A 215 -2.86 13.22 -9.72
CA ASP A 215 -2.39 14.55 -10.07
C ASP A 215 -1.76 14.51 -11.46
N PHE A 216 -2.40 15.14 -12.44
CA PHE A 216 -1.96 15.04 -13.84
C PHE A 216 -0.70 15.87 -14.15
N THR A 217 -0.16 16.60 -13.18
CA THR A 217 1.06 17.42 -13.35
C THR A 217 2.30 16.70 -12.84
N GLY A 218 2.21 15.94 -11.76
CA GLY A 218 3.34 15.23 -11.19
C GLY A 218 3.09 14.60 -9.83
N ILE A 219 4.13 13.97 -9.28
CA ILE A 219 4.09 13.37 -7.94
C ILE A 219 3.98 14.49 -6.90
N VAL A 220 3.03 14.34 -5.97
CA VAL A 220 2.80 15.34 -4.91
C VAL A 220 3.41 14.86 -3.60
N SER A 221 4.25 15.69 -3.00
CA SER A 221 4.82 15.50 -1.66
C SER A 221 4.17 16.49 -0.69
N ARG A 222 3.67 16.01 0.44
CA ARG A 222 3.02 16.84 1.48
C ARG A 222 3.63 16.58 2.84
N CYS A 223 3.51 17.57 3.75
CA CYS A 223 3.96 17.44 5.14
C CYS A 223 5.42 16.96 5.26
N ASN A 224 6.34 17.61 4.55
CA ASN A 224 7.77 17.24 4.48
C ASN A 224 7.99 15.80 3.97
N GLY A 225 7.17 15.38 3.00
CA GLY A 225 7.22 14.06 2.38
C GLY A 225 6.76 12.91 3.26
N LYS A 226 6.10 13.17 4.38
CA LYS A 226 5.39 12.13 5.14
C LYS A 226 4.27 11.49 4.32
N ILE A 227 3.68 12.26 3.40
CA ILE A 227 2.64 11.82 2.46
C ILE A 227 3.19 12.01 1.05
N ILE A 228 3.14 10.95 0.24
CA ILE A 228 3.54 10.99 -1.17
C ILE A 228 2.43 10.37 -2.03
N ILE A 229 1.91 11.14 -2.98
CA ILE A 229 0.88 10.73 -3.92
C ILE A 229 1.56 10.49 -5.27
N ILE A 230 1.55 9.24 -5.72
CA ILE A 230 2.31 8.77 -6.90
C ILE A 230 1.43 8.46 -8.11
N ASP A 231 0.12 8.61 -8.00
CA ASP A 231 -0.77 8.46 -9.15
C ASP A 231 -0.75 9.75 -9.96
N THR A 232 -0.15 9.67 -11.13
CA THR A 232 -0.03 10.78 -12.07
C THR A 232 -0.90 10.60 -13.31
N GLY A 233 -1.86 9.66 -13.27
CA GLY A 233 -2.73 9.37 -14.41
C GLY A 233 -2.01 8.72 -15.58
N ILE A 234 -1.04 7.83 -15.32
CA ILE A 234 -0.13 7.25 -16.32
C ILE A 234 -0.84 6.45 -17.43
N SER A 235 -2.06 5.97 -17.19
CA SER A 235 -2.83 5.25 -18.21
C SER A 235 -3.19 6.20 -19.36
N HIS A 236 -3.07 5.70 -20.60
CA HIS A 236 -3.49 6.42 -21.80
C HIS A 236 -4.93 6.93 -21.75
N ALA A 237 -5.80 6.28 -20.95
CA ALA A 237 -7.19 6.71 -20.77
C ALA A 237 -7.32 8.02 -19.98
N TYR A 238 -6.36 8.36 -19.13
CA TYR A 238 -6.34 9.60 -18.34
C TYR A 238 -5.48 10.69 -18.98
N GLY A 239 -4.38 10.32 -19.64
CA GLY A 239 -3.52 11.26 -20.35
C GLY A 239 -2.62 12.10 -19.44
N GLY A 240 -2.31 11.60 -18.24
CA GLY A 240 -1.37 12.23 -17.33
C GLY A 240 0.10 11.97 -17.70
N VAL A 241 1.01 12.21 -16.75
CA VAL A 241 2.46 12.14 -17.00
C VAL A 241 3.04 10.77 -16.66
N LEU A 242 4.02 10.31 -17.46
CA LEU A 242 4.85 9.17 -17.07
C LEU A 242 5.72 9.60 -15.90
N SER A 243 5.69 8.84 -14.80
CA SER A 243 6.53 9.13 -13.65
C SER A 243 6.84 7.88 -12.81
N ALA A 244 7.88 7.97 -11.99
CA ALA A 244 8.18 6.98 -10.96
C ALA A 244 8.72 7.67 -9.69
N LEU A 245 8.42 7.10 -8.53
CA LEU A 245 9.05 7.50 -7.27
C LEU A 245 10.32 6.68 -7.06
N SER A 246 11.45 7.35 -6.83
CA SER A 246 12.71 6.72 -6.43
C SER A 246 13.05 7.10 -5.01
N ILE A 247 13.39 6.10 -4.19
CA ILE A 247 13.80 6.29 -2.80
C ILE A 247 15.15 5.61 -2.65
N HIS A 248 16.19 6.41 -2.42
CA HIS A 248 17.54 5.91 -2.15
C HIS A 248 17.82 6.03 -0.66
N TYR A 249 18.01 4.89 -0.02
CA TYR A 249 18.23 4.77 1.42
C TYR A 249 19.65 4.29 1.70
N THR A 250 20.33 4.94 2.65
CA THR A 250 21.64 4.51 3.14
C THR A 250 21.68 4.56 4.66
N LEU A 251 22.36 3.57 5.25
CA LEU A 251 22.67 3.52 6.67
C LEU A 251 24.17 3.24 6.81
N THR A 252 24.94 4.24 7.21
CA THR A 252 26.41 4.18 7.24
C THR A 252 26.91 4.20 8.68
N PRO A 253 27.79 3.29 9.11
CA PRO A 253 28.36 3.32 10.45
C PRO A 253 29.25 4.55 10.63
N VAL A 254 29.14 5.24 11.78
CA VAL A 254 29.99 6.38 12.13
C VAL A 254 31.03 5.96 13.17
N ALA A 255 30.59 5.61 14.38
CA ALA A 255 31.44 5.15 15.47
C ALA A 255 30.62 4.43 16.55
N GLY A 256 31.15 3.33 17.10
CA GLY A 256 30.44 2.57 18.14
C GLY A 256 29.07 2.05 17.67
N LYS A 257 28.00 2.46 18.35
CA LYS A 257 26.59 2.18 18.00
C LYS A 257 25.92 3.33 17.22
N VAL A 258 26.69 4.30 16.74
CA VAL A 258 26.18 5.49 16.04
C VAL A 258 26.22 5.24 14.53
N TRP A 259 25.10 5.50 13.87
CA TRP A 259 24.91 5.37 12.43
C TRP A 259 24.35 6.65 11.85
N LYS A 260 24.67 6.86 10.58
CA LYS A 260 24.18 7.95 9.76
C LYS A 260 23.17 7.39 8.77
N GLU A 261 21.92 7.74 8.97
CA GLU A 261 20.81 7.37 8.09
C GLU A 261 20.55 8.53 7.13
N ARG A 262 20.55 8.26 5.83
CA ARG A 262 20.18 9.25 4.81
C ARG A 262 19.18 8.64 3.83
N GLU A 263 18.16 9.42 3.52
CA GLU A 263 17.11 9.06 2.59
C GLU A 263 16.89 10.19 1.58
N VAL A 264 17.01 9.86 0.29
CA VAL A 264 16.74 10.79 -0.81
C VAL A 264 15.52 10.28 -1.58
N VAL A 265 14.47 11.08 -1.59
CA VAL A 265 13.21 10.81 -2.29
C VAL A 265 13.15 11.69 -3.51
N SER A 266 12.98 11.09 -4.69
CA SER A 266 12.92 11.80 -5.97
C SER A 266 11.73 11.39 -6.81
N ALA A 267 11.08 12.36 -7.44
CA ALA A 267 10.19 12.12 -8.56
C ALA A 267 11.01 12.04 -9.86
N LEU A 268 10.82 10.95 -10.59
CA LEU A 268 11.45 10.71 -11.89
C LEU A 268 10.42 10.92 -12.99
N TYR A 269 10.79 11.66 -14.01
CA TYR A 269 10.03 11.88 -15.25
C TYR A 269 10.93 11.54 -16.45
N PRO A 270 10.38 11.37 -17.67
CA PRO A 270 11.18 11.05 -18.85
C PRO A 270 12.29 12.07 -19.15
N ASP A 271 12.09 13.34 -18.79
CA ASP A 271 12.93 14.47 -19.15
C ASP A 271 13.66 15.10 -17.96
N ARG A 272 13.28 14.77 -16.72
CA ARG A 272 13.85 15.40 -15.51
C ARG A 272 13.72 14.54 -14.26
N GLN A 273 14.47 14.93 -13.24
CA GLN A 273 14.37 14.41 -11.88
C GLN A 273 14.20 15.57 -10.91
N GLU A 274 13.29 15.41 -9.95
CA GLU A 274 13.01 16.39 -8.90
C GLU A 274 13.24 15.74 -7.54
N VAL A 275 14.12 16.32 -6.72
CA VAL A 275 14.31 15.86 -5.33
C VAL A 275 13.18 16.42 -4.48
N LEU A 276 12.35 15.54 -3.93
CA LEU A 276 11.23 15.88 -3.06
C LEU A 276 11.66 16.02 -1.60
N VAL A 277 12.59 15.16 -1.16
CA VAL A 277 13.13 15.13 0.19
C VAL A 277 14.59 14.65 0.14
N ASP A 278 15.47 15.30 0.91
CA ASP A 278 16.81 14.82 1.23
C ASP A 278 16.99 14.98 2.74
N GLU A 279 16.83 13.87 3.46
CA GLU A 279 16.86 13.85 4.92
C GLU A 279 18.03 13.02 5.41
N GLU A 280 18.69 13.56 6.43
CA GLU A 280 19.82 12.94 7.08
C GLU A 280 19.64 13.03 8.60
N ARG A 281 19.85 11.91 9.30
CA ARG A 281 19.80 11.87 10.75
C ARG A 281 20.78 10.88 11.34
N VAL A 282 21.12 11.12 12.59
CA VAL A 282 21.93 10.21 13.40
C VAL A 282 20.99 9.28 14.16
N VAL A 283 21.25 7.98 14.06
CA VAL A 283 20.52 6.95 14.82
C VAL A 283 21.50 6.13 15.65
N VAL A 284 21.09 5.75 16.84
CA VAL A 284 21.90 4.96 17.78
C VAL A 284 21.26 3.59 17.95
N GLY A 285 22.05 2.53 17.74
CA GLY A 285 21.59 1.16 17.91
C GLY A 285 22.59 0.13 17.40
N ASP A 286 22.31 -1.14 17.69
CA ASP A 286 23.08 -2.27 17.19
C ASP A 286 22.39 -2.86 15.97
N PHE A 287 22.83 -2.40 14.78
CA PHE A 287 22.20 -2.75 13.49
C PHE A 287 23.11 -3.63 12.63
N LYS A 288 24.16 -4.23 13.22
CA LYS A 288 25.06 -5.12 12.48
C LYS A 288 24.33 -6.43 12.16
N HIS A 289 24.07 -6.67 10.89
CA HIS A 289 23.55 -7.93 10.34
C HIS A 289 24.47 -8.43 9.22
#